data_AF-A0A7X1HUB2-F1
#
_entry.id   AF-A0A7X1HUB2-F1
#
_cell.length_a   1.000
_cell.length_b   1.000
_cell.length_c   1.000
_cell.angle_alpha   90.00
_cell.angle_beta   90.00
_cell.angle_gamma   90.00
#
_symmetry.space_group_name_H-M   'P 1'
#
loop_
_entity.id
_entity.type
_entity.pdbx_description
1 polymer ?
#
loop_
_entity_poly.entity_id
_entity_poly.type
_entity_poly.pdbx_seq_one_letter_code
_entity_poly.pdbx_strand_id
1 'polypeptide(L)' 'MNTNNFFDELLSFLDKAVDRGFLSQSARRILIFAPTAADLIDKLQCICL' A
#
# COMPACT_ATOMS: atom_id res chain seq x y z
N MET A 1 -5.69 -2.20 5.44
CA MET A 1 -5.89 -3.45 6.23
C MET A 1 -5.62 -4.62 5.31
N ASN A 2 -4.61 -5.43 5.59
CA ASN A 2 -4.29 -6.63 4.81
C ASN A 2 -4.36 -7.87 5.70
N THR A 3 -5.57 -8.37 5.91
CA THR A 3 -5.82 -9.55 6.74
C THR A 3 -5.48 -10.82 5.98
N ASN A 4 -4.77 -11.74 6.62
CA ASN A 4 -4.40 -13.05 6.06
C ASN A 4 -3.76 -12.95 4.67
N ASN A 5 -2.93 -11.92 4.43
CA ASN A 5 -2.20 -11.75 3.18
C ASN A 5 -3.10 -11.66 1.93
N PHE A 6 -4.38 -11.28 2.10
CA PHE A 6 -5.36 -11.22 1.02
C PHE A 6 -4.92 -10.30 -0.14
N PHE A 7 -4.17 -9.23 0.16
CA PHE A 7 -3.68 -8.28 -0.84
C PHE A 7 -2.22 -8.51 -1.26
N ASP A 8 -1.54 -9.57 -0.81
CA ASP A 8 -0.10 -9.78 -1.08
C ASP A 8 0.18 -9.99 -2.58
N GLU A 9 -0.69 -10.73 -3.28
CA GLU A 9 -0.56 -10.92 -4.73
C GLU A 9 -0.79 -9.61 -5.50
N LEU A 10 -1.77 -8.81 -5.07
CA LEU A 10 -2.02 -7.49 -5.65
C LEU A 10 -0.83 -6.54 -5.43
N LEU A 11 -0.27 -6.55 -4.23
CA LEU A 11 0.93 -5.82 -3.85
C LEU A 11 2.11 -6.20 -4.74
N SER A 12 2.38 -7.50 -4.87
CA SER A 12 3.45 -8.05 -5.72
C SER A 12 3.27 -7.66 -7.19
N PHE A 13 2.02 -7.63 -7.67
CA PHE A 13 1.72 -7.16 -9.02
C PHE A 13 2.06 -5.68 -9.23
N LEU A 14 1.70 -4.83 -8.28
CA LEU A 14 1.98 -3.39 -8.35
C LEU A 14 3.48 -3.09 -8.25
N ASP A 15 4.21 -3.84 -7.42
CA ASP A 15 5.67 -3.75 -7.32
C ASP A 15 6.33 -4.02 -8.66
N LYS A 16 5.89 -5.07 -9.36
CA LYS A 16 6.36 -5.39 -10.71
C LYS A 16 6.00 -4.31 -11.74
N ALA A 17 4.84 -3.66 -11.59
CA ALA A 17 4.45 -2.57 -12.47
C ALA A 17 5.31 -1.31 -12.25
N VAL A 18 5.73 -1.05 -11.01
CA VAL A 18 6.71 0.00 -10.69
C VAL A 18 8.08 -0.34 -11.28
N ASP A 19 8.58 -1.57 -11.07
CA ASP A 19 9.88 -2.01 -11.60
C ASP A 19 9.96 -1.94 -13.13
N ARG A 20 8.83 -2.18 -13.81
CA ARG A 20 8.72 -2.09 -15.27
C ARG A 20 8.48 -0.66 -15.79
N GLY A 21 8.39 0.32 -14.91
CA GLY A 21 8.15 1.72 -15.26
C GLY A 21 6.73 2.03 -15.71
N PHE A 22 5.78 1.11 -15.56
CA PHE A 22 4.36 1.37 -15.82
C PHE A 22 3.76 2.31 -14.76
N LEU A 23 4.29 2.27 -13.53
CA LEU A 23 3.91 3.13 -12.43
C LEU A 23 5.13 3.88 -11.91
N SER A 24 4.95 5.12 -11.48
CA SER A 24 6.01 5.85 -10.78
C SER A 24 6.19 5.30 -9.36
N GLN A 25 7.40 5.42 -8.80
CA GLN A 25 7.65 5.03 -7.40
C GLN A 25 6.69 5.73 -6.42
N SER A 26 6.25 6.95 -6.75
CA SER A 26 5.28 7.72 -5.99
C SER A 26 3.89 7.10 -6.00
N ALA A 27 3.48 6.44 -7.08
CA ALA A 27 2.19 5.75 -7.18
C ALA A 27 2.09 4.59 -6.17
N ARG A 28 3.21 3.99 -5.75
CA ARG A 28 3.23 2.98 -4.69
C ARG A 28 2.78 3.52 -3.33
N ARG A 29 2.91 4.83 -3.09
CA ARG A 29 2.44 5.48 -1.84
C ARG A 29 0.92 5.68 -1.80
N ILE A 30 0.22 5.51 -2.92
CA ILE A 30 -1.26 5.60 -2.98
C ILE A 30 -1.89 4.50 -2.12
N LEU A 31 -1.20 3.37 -1.94
CA LEU A 31 -1.68 2.27 -1.12
C LEU A 31 -1.00 2.28 0.25
N ILE A 32 -1.85 2.37 1.29
CA ILE A 32 -1.44 2.37 2.68
C ILE A 32 -1.78 1.01 3.27
N PHE A 33 -0.74 0.28 3.68
CA PHE A 33 -0.89 -1.03 4.30
C PHE A 33 -0.70 -0.93 5.80
N ALA A 34 -1.56 -1.65 6.52
CA ALA A 34 -1.48 -1.75 7.96
C ALA A 34 -2.08 -3.10 8.39
N PRO A 35 -1.46 -3.79 9.36
CA PRO A 35 -1.90 -5.11 9.81
C PRO A 35 -3.17 -5.02 10.67
N THR A 36 -3.39 -3.90 11.35
CA THR A 36 -4.60 -3.64 12.14
C THR A 36 -5.37 -2.43 11.60
N ALA A 37 -6.63 -2.30 12.02
CA ALA A 37 -7.44 -1.12 11.71
C ALA A 37 -6.86 0.14 12.38
N ALA A 38 -6.37 0.04 13.62
CA ALA A 38 -5.76 1.16 14.35
C ALA A 38 -4.53 1.71 13.60
N ASP A 39 -3.61 0.83 13.18
CA ASP A 39 -2.42 1.25 12.41
C ASP A 39 -2.80 1.90 11.07
N LEU A 40 -3.91 1.48 10.46
CA LEU A 40 -4.40 2.08 9.22
C LEU A 40 -4.90 3.49 9.47
N ILE A 41 -5.66 3.69 10.55
CA ILE A 41 -6.18 5.00 10.94
C ILE A 41 -5.03 5.95 11.29
N ASP A 42 -4.02 5.50 12.07
CA ASP A 42 -2.85 6.32 12.39
C ASP A 42 -2.11 6.77 11.13
N LYS A 43 -1.91 5.85 10.17
CA LYS A 43 -1.27 6.18 8.88
C LYS A 43 -2.11 7.14 8.04
N LEU A 44 -3.44 7.03 8.07
CA LEU A 44 -4.35 7.94 7.38
C LEU A 44 -4.38 9.33 8.03
N GLN A 45 -4.31 9.40 9.36
CA GLN A 45 -4.25 10.67 10.08
C GLN A 45 -2.94 11.43 9.81
N CYS A 46 -1.82 10.71 9.66
CA CYS A 46 -0.53 11.30 9.27
C CYS A 46 -0.50 11.83 7.82
N ILE A 47 -1.49 11.50 6.97
CA ILE A 47 -1.56 12.04 5.59
C ILE A 47 -2.22 13.43 5.56
N CYS A 48 -2.98 13.79 6.61
CA CYS A 48 -3.66 15.08 6.72
C CYS A 48 -2.92 16.11 7.60
N LEU A 49 -1.71 15.81 8.10
CA LEU A 49 -0.86 16.71 8.90
C LEU A 49 0.51 16.89 8.23
#